data_AF-A0A6P6LE77-F1
#
_entry.id   AF-A0A6P6LE77-F1
#
_cell.length_a   1.000
_cell.length_b   1.000
_cell.length_c   1.000
_cell.angle_alpha   90.00
_cell.angle_beta   90.00
_cell.angle_gamma   90.00
#
_symmetry.space_group_name_H-M   'P 1'
#
loop_
_entity.id
_entity.type
_entity.pdbx_description
1 polymer ?
#
loop_
_entity_poly.entity_id
_entity_poly.type
_entity_poly.pdbx_seq_one_letter_code
_entity_poly.pdbx_strand_id
1 'polypeptide(L)'
;MTSEDLIFNTSLAEPVPEGYEDVTDIVPPYSAFSAKGQPEDELVYVNYGRTEDFFKLQRELGINCSGKIVIARYGKIFRGNKVKNAMLAGAKGIVLFSDPADYCADGVEPYPDGWNLPGGGAQRGNVLNLNGAGDPLTPGYPAKEYTYRSGLEDAVGLPKIPVHPIGYHDAVHLLQRMGGPLPPDNWKGALNVSYRIGPGFIDGFNQNKVRMNVHTNNQVTRIYNVIGWIRGAVEPDRYVILGGHRDAWVFGGIDPVSGAAVVHESVRAAGKLIKKGWRPRRSLIFASWDAEEFGLLGSTEWAEDHARVLQQRAVAYINADSAIEGMYTLRVDCTPSLHTLVYDITKKVSSPEEGEEGMSLYQSWHKRDNSTERDAPRISKLGSGSDFEAYFIRLGIASGRARYTKNRKTERYSSYPVYHSVYETYEIVERFYDPSFRRLEAVARVRGGLIFSLADSPVLPLDCVEYALSLTKYANSIHQLALKHPAAVQKYSVSFDSLFSAVGNFTVAAGDFHQRLDQLDTSNALAVRMVNDQLMYLERAFIDPLGLPERPFYRHIIFAPSSHNKYAGESFPGIYDALFDIENAVDQQKAWDEVKRQISIAAFTVNTAAETLKPAGN
;
A
#
# COMPACT_ATOMS: atom_id res chain seq x y z
N MET A 1 -25.04 22.66 -25.94
CA MET A 1 -24.65 23.88 -25.22
C MET A 1 -23.91 24.73 -26.21
N THR A 2 -24.45 25.90 -26.53
CA THR A 2 -23.69 26.97 -27.19
C THR A 2 -22.57 27.42 -26.25
N SER A 3 -21.48 27.99 -26.77
CA SER A 3 -20.34 28.44 -25.97
C SER A 3 -20.67 29.57 -24.98
N GLU A 4 -21.89 30.11 -25.03
CA GLU A 4 -22.36 31.23 -24.19
C GLU A 4 -22.81 30.81 -22.78
N ASP A 5 -23.06 29.52 -22.52
CA ASP A 5 -23.51 29.01 -21.21
C ASP A 5 -22.36 28.42 -20.33
N LEU A 6 -21.14 28.32 -20.87
CA LEU A 6 -20.00 27.69 -20.21
C LEU A 6 -19.16 28.72 -19.44
N ILE A 7 -19.17 28.63 -18.11
CA ILE A 7 -18.43 29.57 -17.25
C ILE A 7 -16.93 29.20 -17.14
N PHE A 8 -16.64 27.91 -17.04
CA PHE A 8 -15.29 27.40 -16.82
C PHE A 8 -15.21 25.96 -17.33
N ASN A 9 -14.07 25.62 -17.92
CA ASN A 9 -13.74 24.26 -18.32
C ASN A 9 -12.39 23.89 -17.72
N THR A 10 -12.28 22.68 -17.19
CA THR A 10 -11.02 22.18 -16.64
C THR A 10 -10.00 21.94 -17.76
N SER A 11 -8.73 21.99 -17.41
CA SER A 11 -7.63 21.65 -18.31
C SER A 11 -7.73 20.17 -18.69
N LEU A 12 -7.60 19.86 -19.98
CA LEU A 12 -7.61 18.47 -20.44
C LEU A 12 -6.27 17.77 -20.19
N ALA A 13 -5.17 18.52 -20.29
CA ALA A 13 -3.81 18.02 -20.15
C ALA A 13 -3.02 18.90 -19.18
N GLU A 14 -2.01 18.30 -18.56
CA GLU A 14 -1.02 19.05 -17.78
C GLU A 14 -0.07 19.79 -18.72
N PRO A 15 0.47 20.96 -18.32
CA PRO A 15 1.58 21.58 -19.02
C PRO A 15 2.79 20.63 -19.05
N VAL A 16 3.28 20.33 -20.25
CA VAL A 16 4.43 19.44 -20.46
C VAL A 16 5.70 20.09 -19.88
N PRO A 17 6.51 19.37 -19.10
CA PRO A 17 7.80 19.85 -18.62
C PRO A 17 8.76 20.22 -19.76
N GLU A 18 9.63 21.21 -19.52
CA GLU A 18 10.70 21.57 -20.46
C GLU A 18 11.59 20.35 -20.77
N GLY A 19 11.90 20.13 -22.06
CA GLY A 19 12.69 19.00 -22.54
C GLY A 19 11.88 17.74 -22.89
N TYR A 20 10.56 17.75 -22.64
CA TYR A 20 9.65 16.64 -22.94
C TYR A 20 8.61 16.99 -24.01
N GLU A 21 8.76 18.10 -24.72
CA GLU A 21 7.81 18.63 -25.70
C GLU A 21 7.59 17.69 -26.91
N ASP A 22 8.62 16.92 -27.27
CA ASP A 22 8.57 15.97 -28.38
C ASP A 22 7.93 14.61 -27.99
N VAL A 23 7.55 14.42 -26.72
CA VAL A 23 6.85 13.21 -26.27
C VAL A 23 5.37 13.31 -26.65
N THR A 24 4.95 12.52 -27.63
CA THR A 24 3.62 12.64 -28.26
C THR A 24 2.54 11.76 -27.65
N ASP A 25 2.90 10.82 -26.77
CA ASP A 25 2.01 9.81 -26.18
C ASP A 25 1.76 10.01 -24.67
N ILE A 26 2.00 11.23 -24.15
CA ILE A 26 1.63 11.59 -22.77
C ILE A 26 0.12 11.45 -22.61
N VAL A 27 -0.29 10.47 -21.81
CA VAL A 27 -1.69 10.23 -21.48
C VAL A 27 -2.23 11.41 -20.66
N PRO A 28 -3.37 12.03 -21.03
CA PRO A 28 -4.02 13.05 -20.22
C PRO A 28 -4.37 12.54 -18.81
N PRO A 29 -4.47 13.42 -17.80
CA PRO A 29 -4.92 13.01 -16.47
C PRO A 29 -6.28 12.33 -16.53
N TYR A 30 -6.35 11.12 -15.98
CA TYR A 30 -7.61 10.38 -15.85
C TYR A 30 -7.56 9.42 -14.67
N SER A 31 -8.74 9.01 -14.21
CA SER A 31 -8.88 7.93 -13.24
C SER A 31 -9.17 6.64 -13.98
N ALA A 32 -8.22 5.70 -14.01
CA ALA A 32 -8.42 4.44 -14.73
C ALA A 32 -9.58 3.64 -14.14
N PHE A 33 -10.31 2.98 -15.04
CA PHE A 33 -11.56 2.26 -14.77
C PHE A 33 -12.77 3.11 -14.37
N SER A 34 -12.67 4.43 -14.44
CA SER A 34 -13.80 5.36 -14.26
C SER A 34 -14.98 5.00 -15.17
N ALA A 35 -16.20 5.06 -14.63
CA ALA A 35 -17.40 4.81 -15.42
C ALA A 35 -17.61 5.94 -16.43
N LYS A 36 -18.10 5.58 -17.63
CA LYS A 36 -18.52 6.57 -18.62
C LYS A 36 -19.75 7.32 -18.13
N GLY A 37 -19.84 8.60 -18.50
CA GLY A 37 -21.06 9.36 -18.24
C GLY A 37 -20.86 10.86 -18.32
N GLN A 38 -22.00 11.55 -18.38
CA GLN A 38 -22.08 13.01 -18.39
C GLN A 38 -23.02 13.55 -17.29
N PRO A 39 -22.82 13.20 -16.01
CA PRO A 39 -23.67 13.69 -14.93
C PRO A 39 -23.52 15.21 -14.79
N GLU A 40 -24.64 15.87 -14.48
CA GLU A 40 -24.68 17.30 -14.17
C GLU A 40 -25.51 17.54 -12.90
N ASP A 41 -24.95 18.23 -11.90
CA ASP A 41 -25.67 18.64 -10.68
C ASP A 41 -24.89 19.68 -9.88
N GLU A 42 -25.45 20.03 -8.72
CA GLU A 42 -24.77 20.75 -7.67
C GLU A 42 -23.54 20.00 -7.15
N LEU A 43 -22.54 20.78 -6.73
CA LEU A 43 -21.28 20.29 -6.18
C LEU A 43 -21.33 20.25 -4.65
N VAL A 44 -20.74 19.21 -4.05
CA VAL A 44 -20.54 19.10 -2.59
C VAL A 44 -19.07 18.80 -2.28
N TYR A 45 -18.45 19.59 -1.40
CA TYR A 45 -17.08 19.33 -0.93
C TYR A 45 -17.09 18.33 0.22
N VAL A 46 -16.35 17.23 0.06
CA VAL A 46 -16.39 16.09 0.99
C VAL A 46 -15.04 15.82 1.67
N ASN A 47 -14.22 16.86 1.84
CA ASN A 47 -12.88 16.74 2.45
C ASN A 47 -12.04 15.68 1.73
N TYR A 48 -11.57 14.65 2.45
CA TYR A 48 -10.81 13.54 1.86
C TYR A 48 -11.70 12.39 1.36
N GLY A 49 -13.03 12.46 1.48
CA GLY A 49 -13.93 11.38 1.08
C GLY A 49 -13.78 10.11 1.91
N ARG A 50 -13.33 10.22 3.16
CA ARG A 50 -13.24 9.08 4.09
C ARG A 50 -14.61 8.70 4.63
N THR A 51 -14.71 7.51 5.21
CA THR A 51 -15.97 7.04 5.82
C THR A 51 -16.49 8.05 6.84
N GLU A 52 -15.61 8.54 7.70
CA GLU A 52 -15.90 9.56 8.71
C GLU A 52 -16.28 10.93 8.13
N ASP A 53 -15.80 11.27 6.92
CA ASP A 53 -16.17 12.53 6.27
C ASP A 53 -17.63 12.47 5.80
N PHE A 54 -18.05 11.35 5.20
CA PHE A 54 -19.45 11.13 4.81
C PHE A 54 -20.38 10.95 6.01
N PHE A 55 -19.94 10.27 7.08
CA PHE A 55 -20.70 10.22 8.33
C PHE A 55 -20.92 11.61 8.92
N LYS A 56 -19.90 12.46 8.94
CA LYS A 56 -20.05 13.84 9.43
C LYS A 56 -21.02 14.64 8.57
N LEU A 57 -20.96 14.53 7.25
CA LEU A 57 -21.91 15.20 6.35
C LEU A 57 -23.35 14.79 6.63
N GLN A 58 -23.61 13.48 6.72
CA GLN A 58 -24.97 12.95 6.87
C GLN A 58 -25.50 13.11 8.30
N ARG A 59 -24.71 12.77 9.31
CA ARG A 59 -25.15 12.62 10.71
C ARG A 59 -25.08 13.94 11.49
N GLU A 60 -24.13 14.81 11.17
CA GLU A 60 -23.90 16.05 11.93
C GLU A 60 -24.26 17.32 11.15
N LEU A 61 -23.97 17.37 9.85
CA LEU A 61 -24.14 18.59 9.03
C LEU A 61 -25.43 18.62 8.22
N GLY A 62 -26.19 17.52 8.18
CA GLY A 62 -27.45 17.43 7.43
C GLY A 62 -27.28 17.54 5.90
N ILE A 63 -26.10 17.25 5.37
CA ILE A 63 -25.79 17.36 3.93
C ILE A 63 -26.04 16.01 3.25
N ASN A 64 -26.91 16.02 2.25
CA ASN A 64 -27.23 14.84 1.42
C ASN A 64 -26.43 14.86 0.12
N CYS A 65 -25.60 13.83 -0.10
CA CYS A 65 -24.80 13.68 -1.33
C CYS A 65 -25.55 12.93 -2.45
N SER A 66 -26.76 12.42 -2.18
CA SER A 66 -27.52 11.63 -3.15
C SER A 66 -27.87 12.45 -4.41
N GLY A 67 -27.49 11.92 -5.57
CA GLY A 67 -27.68 12.56 -6.87
C GLY A 67 -26.76 13.76 -7.15
N LYS A 68 -25.83 14.09 -6.24
CA LYS A 68 -24.89 15.22 -6.38
C LYS A 68 -23.59 14.79 -7.03
N ILE A 69 -22.82 15.76 -7.51
CA ILE A 69 -21.40 15.57 -7.80
C ILE A 69 -20.62 15.95 -6.54
N VAL A 70 -19.68 15.11 -6.13
CA VAL A 70 -18.83 15.42 -4.98
C VAL A 70 -17.42 15.79 -5.44
N ILE A 71 -16.75 16.68 -4.71
CA ILE A 71 -15.33 17.00 -4.90
C ILE A 71 -14.56 16.65 -3.62
N ALA A 72 -13.51 15.84 -3.78
CA ALA A 72 -12.68 15.39 -2.67
C ALA A 72 -11.20 15.66 -2.96
N ARG A 73 -10.45 16.08 -1.95
CA ARG A 73 -8.99 16.16 -2.06
C ARG A 73 -8.35 14.77 -1.94
N TYR A 74 -7.28 14.55 -2.68
CA TYR A 74 -6.40 13.40 -2.52
C TYR A 74 -5.74 13.38 -1.13
N GLY A 75 -5.15 12.24 -0.75
CA GLY A 75 -4.50 12.04 0.55
C GLY A 75 -5.32 11.22 1.56
N LYS A 76 -4.68 10.85 2.68
CA LYS A 76 -5.16 10.03 3.81
C LYS A 76 -5.54 8.57 3.49
N ILE A 77 -6.41 8.34 2.50
CA ILE A 77 -6.89 7.02 2.09
C ILE A 77 -6.71 6.80 0.58
N PHE A 78 -6.68 5.53 0.17
CA PHE A 78 -6.64 5.16 -1.24
C PHE A 78 -7.83 5.73 -2.01
N ARG A 79 -7.57 6.21 -3.24
CA ARG A 79 -8.56 6.89 -4.08
C ARG A 79 -9.77 6.03 -4.43
N GLY A 80 -9.60 4.72 -4.64
CA GLY A 80 -10.73 3.82 -4.85
C GLY A 80 -11.65 3.70 -3.62
N ASN A 81 -11.15 3.86 -2.39
CA ASN A 81 -11.99 3.95 -1.20
C ASN A 81 -12.82 5.25 -1.20
N LYS A 82 -12.26 6.38 -1.63
CA LYS A 82 -13.01 7.64 -1.78
C LYS A 82 -14.19 7.48 -2.73
N VAL A 83 -13.97 6.81 -3.86
CA VAL A 83 -15.00 6.52 -4.87
C VAL A 83 -16.05 5.55 -4.33
N LYS A 84 -15.63 4.46 -3.67
CA LYS A 84 -16.55 3.53 -2.97
C LYS A 84 -17.45 4.28 -1.99
N ASN A 85 -16.88 5.15 -1.17
CA ASN A 85 -17.62 5.90 -0.16
C ASN A 85 -18.58 6.90 -0.80
N ALA A 86 -18.17 7.59 -1.88
CA ALA A 86 -19.04 8.48 -2.64
C ALA A 86 -20.24 7.73 -3.26
N MET A 87 -20.01 6.53 -3.81
CA MET A 87 -21.08 5.68 -4.32
C MET A 87 -22.06 5.26 -3.21
N LEU A 88 -21.55 4.86 -2.03
CA LEU A 88 -22.40 4.52 -0.88
C LEU A 88 -23.20 5.72 -0.37
N ALA A 89 -22.66 6.93 -0.47
CA ALA A 89 -23.36 8.17 -0.15
C ALA A 89 -24.35 8.63 -1.24
N GLY A 90 -24.51 7.88 -2.34
CA GLY A 90 -25.43 8.16 -3.43
C GLY A 90 -24.96 9.23 -4.42
N ALA A 91 -23.69 9.64 -4.38
CA ALA A 91 -23.14 10.57 -5.36
C ALA A 91 -23.22 9.96 -6.77
N LYS A 92 -23.43 10.80 -7.79
CA LYS A 92 -23.49 10.37 -9.20
C LYS A 92 -22.23 10.70 -10.01
N GLY A 93 -21.23 11.30 -9.38
CA GLY A 93 -19.92 11.59 -9.94
C GLY A 93 -18.98 12.15 -8.87
N ILE A 94 -17.67 11.96 -9.04
CA ILE A 94 -16.65 12.45 -8.10
C ILE A 94 -15.46 13.09 -8.82
N VAL A 95 -15.14 14.31 -8.42
CA VAL A 95 -13.94 15.04 -8.82
C VAL A 95 -12.88 14.87 -7.74
N LEU A 96 -11.66 14.51 -8.12
CA LEU A 96 -10.52 14.38 -7.22
C LEU A 96 -9.51 15.49 -7.52
N PHE A 97 -8.92 16.12 -6.50
CA PHE A 97 -7.90 17.15 -6.71
C PHE A 97 -6.76 17.09 -5.70
N SER A 98 -5.58 17.57 -6.08
CA SER A 98 -4.39 17.59 -5.22
C SER A 98 -4.27 18.92 -4.48
N ASP A 99 -4.88 19.02 -3.29
CA ASP A 99 -4.80 20.25 -2.47
C ASP A 99 -3.34 20.55 -2.05
N PRO A 100 -2.85 21.80 -2.15
CA PRO A 100 -1.50 22.14 -1.73
C PRO A 100 -1.20 21.84 -0.25
N ALA A 101 -2.22 21.76 0.62
CA ALA A 101 -2.03 21.33 2.01
C ALA A 101 -1.50 19.90 2.13
N ASP A 102 -1.75 19.07 1.12
CA ASP A 102 -1.35 17.67 1.08
C ASP A 102 -0.33 17.37 -0.02
N TYR A 103 -0.05 18.28 -0.96
CA TYR A 103 0.84 18.00 -2.09
C TYR A 103 1.82 19.14 -2.39
N CYS A 104 1.99 20.08 -1.46
CA CYS A 104 3.08 21.05 -1.49
C CYS A 104 3.79 21.09 -0.12
N ALA A 105 5.11 21.03 -0.15
CA ALA A 105 5.95 21.30 0.99
C ALA A 105 6.09 22.82 1.23
N ASP A 106 6.13 23.21 2.50
CA ASP A 106 6.26 24.61 2.87
C ASP A 106 7.61 25.19 2.42
N GLY A 107 7.59 26.35 1.76
CA GLY A 107 8.80 27.08 1.35
C GLY A 107 9.56 26.46 0.16
N VAL A 108 8.91 25.58 -0.61
CA VAL A 108 9.50 24.94 -1.80
C VAL A 108 8.78 25.43 -3.05
N GLU A 109 9.54 25.81 -4.07
CA GLU A 109 8.96 26.23 -5.35
C GLU A 109 8.35 25.05 -6.13
N PRO A 110 7.31 25.29 -6.95
CA PRO A 110 6.83 24.28 -7.89
C PRO A 110 7.90 23.90 -8.93
N TYR A 111 7.77 22.71 -9.51
CA TYR A 111 8.58 22.30 -10.65
C TYR A 111 8.43 23.30 -11.83
N PRO A 112 9.51 23.71 -12.52
CA PRO A 112 10.87 23.13 -12.55
C PRO A 112 11.90 23.76 -11.59
N ASP A 113 11.52 24.79 -10.84
CA ASP A 113 12.44 25.52 -9.95
C ASP A 113 12.55 24.88 -8.57
N GLY A 114 11.56 24.08 -8.18
CA GLY A 114 11.64 23.17 -7.05
C GLY A 114 10.92 21.84 -7.32
N TRP A 115 10.55 21.13 -6.26
CA TRP A 115 9.97 19.79 -6.34
C TRP A 115 8.51 19.74 -5.88
N ASN A 116 7.87 20.90 -5.68
CA ASN A 116 6.44 20.96 -5.42
C ASN A 116 5.61 20.73 -6.69
N LEU A 117 4.38 20.26 -6.50
CA LEU A 117 3.42 20.07 -7.57
C LEU A 117 3.05 21.43 -8.19
N PRO A 118 3.21 21.63 -9.51
CA PRO A 118 2.65 22.79 -10.20
C PRO A 118 1.13 22.77 -10.20
N GLY A 119 0.48 23.93 -10.28
CA GLY A 119 -0.98 24.01 -10.10
C GLY A 119 -1.83 23.45 -11.22
N GLY A 120 -1.26 23.27 -12.40
CA GLY A 120 -1.86 22.47 -13.47
C GLY A 120 -1.70 20.96 -13.30
N GLY A 121 -0.84 20.52 -12.37
CA GLY A 121 -0.51 19.11 -12.15
C GLY A 121 -1.65 18.33 -11.51
N ALA A 122 -1.97 17.17 -12.08
CA ALA A 122 -3.09 16.32 -11.69
C ALA A 122 -2.62 14.87 -11.50
N GLN A 123 -2.99 14.28 -10.35
CA GLN A 123 -2.60 12.92 -9.99
C GLN A 123 -3.48 11.89 -10.74
N ARG A 124 -2.86 11.12 -11.64
CA ARG A 124 -3.46 9.91 -12.24
C ARG A 124 -3.59 8.79 -11.22
N GLY A 125 -4.31 7.74 -11.57
CA GLY A 125 -4.43 6.56 -10.72
C GLY A 125 -5.66 5.74 -11.00
N ASN A 126 -5.57 4.42 -10.81
CA ASN A 126 -6.76 3.57 -10.84
C ASN A 126 -7.68 3.85 -9.64
N VAL A 127 -8.97 3.66 -9.86
CA VAL A 127 -10.02 3.79 -8.82
C VAL A 127 -10.72 2.45 -8.54
N LEU A 128 -10.08 1.34 -8.85
CA LEU A 128 -10.62 0.00 -8.63
C LEU A 128 -10.73 -0.32 -7.14
N ASN A 129 -11.78 -1.07 -6.78
CA ASN A 129 -11.91 -1.65 -5.45
C ASN A 129 -11.70 -3.19 -5.46
N LEU A 130 -10.51 -3.65 -5.86
CA LEU A 130 -10.21 -5.09 -6.05
C LEU A 130 -10.21 -5.97 -4.79
N ASN A 131 -9.88 -5.42 -3.61
CA ASN A 131 -9.62 -6.20 -2.39
C ASN A 131 -8.69 -7.42 -2.63
N GLY A 132 -7.61 -7.15 -3.39
CA GLY A 132 -6.60 -8.13 -3.74
C GLY A 132 -7.03 -9.17 -4.75
N ALA A 133 -8.01 -8.92 -5.61
CA ALA A 133 -8.51 -9.88 -6.60
C ALA A 133 -7.59 -10.15 -7.80
N GLY A 134 -6.74 -9.20 -8.21
CA GLY A 134 -6.02 -9.27 -9.49
C GLY A 134 -6.83 -8.63 -10.62
N ASP A 135 -6.74 -9.18 -11.83
CA ASP A 135 -7.56 -8.76 -12.97
C ASP A 135 -9.06 -8.77 -12.57
N PRO A 136 -9.79 -7.65 -12.74
CA PRO A 136 -11.23 -7.58 -12.50
C PRO A 136 -12.05 -8.70 -13.15
N LEU A 137 -11.55 -9.30 -14.24
CA LEU A 137 -12.27 -10.29 -15.03
C LEU A 137 -11.92 -11.74 -14.72
N THR A 138 -10.81 -12.00 -14.02
CA THR A 138 -10.33 -13.37 -13.73
C THR A 138 -9.99 -13.58 -12.24
N PRO A 139 -10.85 -13.16 -11.29
CA PRO A 139 -10.50 -13.22 -9.87
C PRO A 139 -10.18 -14.65 -9.40
N GLY A 140 -8.94 -14.89 -8.97
CA GLY A 140 -8.47 -16.17 -8.44
C GLY A 140 -7.88 -17.14 -9.48
N TYR A 141 -7.85 -16.77 -10.75
CA TYR A 141 -7.29 -17.58 -11.83
C TYR A 141 -6.48 -16.71 -12.81
N PRO A 142 -5.30 -17.15 -13.25
CA PRO A 142 -4.45 -16.31 -14.09
C PRO A 142 -5.11 -16.00 -15.43
N ALA A 143 -5.00 -14.76 -15.89
CA ALA A 143 -5.56 -14.21 -17.13
C ALA A 143 -4.88 -14.73 -18.42
N LYS A 144 -4.83 -16.05 -18.60
CA LYS A 144 -4.32 -16.73 -19.80
C LYS A 144 -5.26 -16.56 -21.00
N GLU A 145 -4.77 -16.97 -22.17
CA GLU A 145 -5.53 -16.93 -23.43
C GLU A 145 -6.77 -17.83 -23.38
N TYR A 146 -6.71 -18.94 -22.64
CA TYR A 146 -7.83 -19.87 -22.47
C TYR A 146 -8.74 -19.53 -21.28
N THR A 147 -8.36 -18.56 -20.43
CA THR A 147 -9.07 -18.28 -19.18
C THR A 147 -10.41 -17.62 -19.48
N TYR A 148 -11.47 -18.15 -18.85
CA TYR A 148 -12.78 -17.51 -18.85
C TYR A 148 -12.70 -16.13 -18.20
N ARG A 149 -13.27 -15.12 -18.86
CA ARG A 149 -13.36 -13.75 -18.35
C ARG A 149 -14.83 -13.44 -18.07
N SER A 150 -15.12 -12.89 -16.90
CA SER A 150 -16.46 -12.37 -16.62
C SER A 150 -16.80 -11.20 -17.56
N GLY A 151 -18.10 -10.91 -17.69
CA GLY A 151 -18.53 -9.69 -18.38
C GLY A 151 -18.16 -8.44 -17.56
N LEU A 152 -18.05 -7.28 -18.22
CA LEU A 152 -17.74 -6.02 -17.54
C LEU A 152 -18.77 -5.63 -16.46
N GLU A 153 -20.01 -6.09 -16.58
CA GLU A 153 -21.07 -5.85 -15.59
C GLU A 153 -20.81 -6.56 -14.25
N ASP A 154 -20.13 -7.71 -14.32
CA ASP A 154 -19.77 -8.56 -13.18
C ASP A 154 -18.30 -8.39 -12.76
N ALA A 155 -17.57 -7.47 -13.40
CA ALA A 155 -16.15 -7.26 -13.13
C ALA A 155 -15.92 -6.74 -11.70
N VAL A 156 -14.93 -7.31 -11.03
CA VAL A 156 -14.65 -7.02 -9.63
C VAL A 156 -14.17 -5.59 -9.46
N GLY A 157 -14.84 -4.83 -8.58
CA GLY A 157 -14.34 -3.56 -8.10
C GLY A 157 -14.41 -2.38 -9.09
N LEU A 158 -15.08 -2.51 -10.23
CA LEU A 158 -15.34 -1.38 -11.12
C LEU A 158 -16.25 -0.33 -10.45
N PRO A 159 -15.91 0.97 -10.51
CA PRO A 159 -16.81 2.03 -10.06
C PRO A 159 -18.01 2.15 -11.01
N LYS A 160 -19.16 2.59 -10.47
CA LYS A 160 -20.40 2.79 -11.24
C LYS A 160 -20.73 4.26 -11.51
N ILE A 161 -19.83 5.16 -11.12
CA ILE A 161 -19.97 6.61 -11.29
C ILE A 161 -18.73 7.18 -11.98
N PRO A 162 -18.85 8.27 -12.76
CA PRO A 162 -17.71 8.96 -13.32
C PRO A 162 -16.80 9.53 -12.25
N VAL A 163 -15.50 9.37 -12.47
CA VAL A 163 -14.39 9.87 -11.66
C VAL A 163 -13.39 10.60 -12.55
N HIS A 164 -12.92 11.77 -12.12
CA HIS A 164 -11.89 12.50 -12.86
C HIS A 164 -10.97 13.30 -11.91
N PRO A 165 -9.63 13.24 -12.10
CA PRO A 165 -8.69 14.06 -11.36
C PRO A 165 -8.50 15.43 -12.02
N ILE A 166 -8.28 16.47 -11.22
CA ILE A 166 -7.95 17.82 -11.69
C ILE A 166 -6.78 18.41 -10.89
N GLY A 167 -6.08 19.37 -11.48
CA GLY A 167 -5.07 20.17 -10.79
C GLY A 167 -5.69 21.18 -9.83
N TYR A 168 -4.90 21.72 -8.92
CA TYR A 168 -5.42 22.62 -7.91
C TYR A 168 -5.76 24.02 -8.42
N HIS A 169 -5.19 24.47 -9.55
CA HIS A 169 -5.66 25.68 -10.24
C HIS A 169 -7.12 25.54 -10.69
N ASP A 170 -7.47 24.41 -11.29
CA ASP A 170 -8.84 24.13 -11.71
C ASP A 170 -9.78 23.94 -10.51
N ALA A 171 -9.28 23.33 -9.43
CA ALA A 171 -10.05 23.18 -8.20
C ALA A 171 -10.42 24.53 -7.56
N VAL A 172 -9.54 25.55 -7.63
CA VAL A 172 -9.87 26.91 -7.17
C VAL A 172 -11.10 27.46 -7.90
N HIS A 173 -11.20 27.26 -9.21
CA HIS A 173 -12.34 27.75 -9.99
C HIS A 173 -13.68 27.16 -9.52
N LEU A 174 -13.69 25.89 -9.12
CA LEU A 174 -14.86 25.21 -8.55
C LEU A 174 -15.12 25.64 -7.09
N LEU A 175 -14.08 25.64 -6.25
CA LEU A 175 -14.21 25.83 -4.81
C LEU A 175 -14.44 27.29 -4.39
N GLN A 176 -13.95 28.27 -5.17
CA GLN A 176 -14.06 29.69 -4.82
C GLN A 176 -15.52 30.19 -4.80
N ARG A 177 -16.41 29.55 -5.57
CA ARG A 177 -17.83 29.93 -5.71
C ARG A 177 -18.77 29.01 -4.94
N MET A 178 -18.25 28.02 -4.19
CA MET A 178 -19.07 27.08 -3.42
C MET A 178 -19.98 27.82 -2.43
N GLY A 179 -21.25 27.48 -2.43
CA GLY A 179 -22.26 27.97 -1.48
C GLY A 179 -22.37 27.05 -0.25
N GLY A 180 -23.46 27.18 0.52
CA GLY A 180 -23.69 26.32 1.68
C GLY A 180 -22.84 26.66 2.92
N PRO A 181 -22.86 25.81 3.97
CA PRO A 181 -22.21 26.10 5.24
C PRO A 181 -20.68 26.08 5.12
N LEU A 182 -20.03 26.80 6.04
CA LEU A 182 -18.58 26.71 6.20
C LEU A 182 -18.20 25.30 6.72
N PRO A 183 -17.06 24.76 6.30
CA PRO A 183 -16.64 23.46 6.75
C PRO A 183 -16.02 23.55 8.15
N PRO A 184 -15.92 22.41 8.86
CA PRO A 184 -15.06 22.29 10.04
C PRO A 184 -13.63 22.77 9.76
N ASP A 185 -12.93 23.31 10.75
CA ASP A 185 -11.59 23.89 10.50
C ASP A 185 -10.57 22.88 9.98
N ASN A 186 -10.66 21.62 10.41
CA ASN A 186 -9.80 20.54 9.92
C ASN A 186 -10.11 20.06 8.48
N TRP A 187 -11.12 20.64 7.82
CA TRP A 187 -11.48 20.36 6.42
C TRP A 187 -10.94 21.41 5.46
N LYS A 188 -10.43 22.54 5.95
CA LYS A 188 -9.80 23.57 5.10
C LYS A 188 -8.45 23.05 4.60
N GLY A 189 -8.17 23.31 3.32
CA GLY A 189 -6.86 23.09 2.71
C GLY A 189 -6.04 24.38 2.65
N ALA A 190 -5.09 24.45 1.72
CA ALA A 190 -4.17 25.58 1.58
C ALA A 190 -4.51 26.53 0.42
N LEU A 191 -5.51 26.21 -0.40
CA LEU A 191 -6.07 27.15 -1.38
C LEU A 191 -6.71 28.38 -0.71
N ASN A 192 -6.58 29.54 -1.36
CA ASN A 192 -7.19 30.79 -0.93
C ASN A 192 -8.69 30.86 -1.29
N VAL A 193 -9.48 29.94 -0.72
CA VAL A 193 -10.94 29.82 -0.90
C VAL A 193 -11.61 29.49 0.43
N SER A 194 -12.93 29.61 0.51
CA SER A 194 -13.69 29.39 1.76
C SER A 194 -13.87 27.91 2.13
N TYR A 195 -13.71 26.99 1.17
CA TYR A 195 -14.02 25.56 1.29
C TYR A 195 -15.46 25.27 1.74
N ARG A 196 -16.41 26.18 1.47
CA ARG A 196 -17.82 25.93 1.78
C ARG A 196 -18.27 24.59 1.21
N ILE A 197 -19.15 23.91 1.94
CA ILE A 197 -19.47 22.50 1.68
C ILE A 197 -20.43 22.32 0.49
N GLY A 198 -21.22 23.33 0.15
CA GLY A 198 -22.37 23.17 -0.75
C GLY A 198 -23.61 22.65 0.01
N PRO A 199 -24.64 22.16 -0.70
CA PRO A 199 -24.66 21.92 -2.14
C PRO A 199 -24.74 23.23 -2.95
N GLY A 200 -24.13 23.20 -4.13
CA GLY A 200 -24.26 24.27 -5.13
C GLY A 200 -23.35 25.46 -4.85
N PHE A 201 -23.62 26.57 -5.55
CA PHE A 201 -22.80 27.76 -5.53
C PHE A 201 -23.48 28.94 -4.81
N ILE A 202 -22.70 29.98 -4.51
CA ILE A 202 -23.17 31.23 -3.90
C ILE A 202 -24.23 31.94 -4.76
N ASP A 203 -24.90 32.93 -4.14
CA ASP A 203 -25.85 33.80 -4.83
C ASP A 203 -25.24 34.44 -6.08
N GLY A 204 -26.00 34.46 -7.17
CA GLY A 204 -25.53 34.83 -8.51
C GLY A 204 -24.98 33.67 -9.35
N PHE A 205 -24.64 32.53 -8.72
CA PHE A 205 -24.26 31.28 -9.38
C PHE A 205 -25.13 30.09 -8.97
N ASN A 206 -26.19 30.32 -8.20
CA ASN A 206 -27.05 29.28 -7.61
C ASN A 206 -27.76 28.37 -8.63
N GLN A 207 -27.92 28.81 -9.89
CA GLN A 207 -28.45 27.97 -10.97
C GLN A 207 -27.37 27.18 -11.71
N ASN A 208 -26.09 27.50 -11.49
CA ASN A 208 -24.98 26.81 -12.14
C ASN A 208 -24.75 25.43 -11.53
N LYS A 209 -24.34 24.51 -12.38
CA LYS A 209 -24.07 23.12 -12.04
C LYS A 209 -22.70 22.74 -12.56
N VAL A 210 -22.12 21.71 -11.97
CA VAL A 210 -20.94 21.05 -12.52
C VAL A 210 -21.41 19.96 -13.46
N ARG A 211 -20.79 19.84 -14.62
CA ARG A 211 -20.97 18.72 -15.55
C ARG A 211 -19.64 17.97 -15.68
N MET A 212 -19.65 16.66 -15.46
CA MET A 212 -18.51 15.81 -15.80
C MET A 212 -18.68 15.28 -17.22
N ASN A 213 -17.59 15.00 -17.91
CA ASN A 213 -17.63 14.45 -19.27
C ASN A 213 -16.58 13.35 -19.44
N VAL A 214 -16.93 12.11 -19.10
CA VAL A 214 -16.00 10.97 -19.06
C VAL A 214 -16.33 9.94 -20.14
N HIS A 215 -15.36 9.69 -21.02
CA HIS A 215 -15.46 8.77 -22.19
C HIS A 215 -14.38 7.68 -22.22
N THR A 216 -13.82 7.33 -21.07
CA THR A 216 -12.79 6.28 -20.95
C THR A 216 -13.34 4.90 -21.34
N ASN A 217 -12.50 4.05 -21.93
CA ASN A 217 -12.86 2.70 -22.35
C ASN A 217 -12.01 1.66 -21.62
N ASN A 218 -12.65 0.62 -21.08
CA ASN A 218 -11.95 -0.56 -20.58
C ASN A 218 -11.68 -1.51 -21.75
N GLN A 219 -10.44 -1.98 -21.87
CA GLN A 219 -10.05 -2.94 -22.90
C GLN A 219 -9.19 -4.03 -22.26
N VAL A 220 -9.36 -5.27 -22.73
CA VAL A 220 -8.45 -6.36 -22.38
C VAL A 220 -7.15 -6.14 -23.15
N THR A 221 -6.08 -5.87 -22.41
CA THR A 221 -4.77 -5.54 -22.97
C THR A 221 -3.74 -6.55 -22.51
N ARG A 222 -2.84 -6.95 -23.40
CA ARG A 222 -1.73 -7.84 -23.07
C ARG A 222 -0.67 -7.07 -22.26
N ILE A 223 -0.30 -7.64 -21.11
CA ILE A 223 0.76 -7.13 -20.23
C ILE A 223 1.94 -8.10 -20.22
N TYR A 224 3.13 -7.61 -19.89
CA TYR A 224 4.38 -8.37 -19.96
C TYR A 224 5.23 -8.22 -18.70
N ASN A 225 5.20 -9.25 -17.85
CA ASN A 225 6.19 -9.40 -16.79
C ASN A 225 7.51 -9.95 -17.35
N VAL A 226 8.65 -9.48 -16.83
CA VAL A 226 9.97 -10.04 -17.13
C VAL A 226 10.50 -10.77 -15.91
N ILE A 227 10.77 -12.07 -16.02
CA ILE A 227 11.19 -12.93 -14.91
C ILE A 227 12.58 -13.54 -15.20
N GLY A 228 13.57 -13.14 -14.40
CA GLY A 228 14.95 -13.66 -14.46
C GLY A 228 15.24 -14.62 -13.30
N TRP A 229 16.04 -15.65 -13.56
CA TRP A 229 16.37 -16.69 -12.57
C TRP A 229 17.88 -16.89 -12.41
N ILE A 230 18.32 -17.01 -11.16
CA ILE A 230 19.61 -17.61 -10.80
C ILE A 230 19.31 -18.87 -9.99
N ARG A 231 19.49 -20.03 -10.60
CA ARG A 231 19.25 -21.32 -9.95
C ARG A 231 20.15 -21.53 -8.72
N GLY A 232 19.58 -21.91 -7.57
CA GLY A 232 20.31 -22.24 -6.36
C GLY A 232 21.23 -23.46 -6.53
N ALA A 233 22.37 -23.46 -5.83
CA ALA A 233 23.35 -24.55 -5.88
C ALA A 233 22.99 -25.73 -4.97
N VAL A 234 22.30 -25.49 -3.85
CA VAL A 234 21.98 -26.53 -2.84
C VAL A 234 20.49 -26.76 -2.73
N GLU A 235 19.71 -25.67 -2.66
CA GLU A 235 18.25 -25.70 -2.52
C GLU A 235 17.60 -24.98 -3.72
N PRO A 236 17.75 -25.51 -4.95
CA PRO A 236 17.20 -24.88 -6.14
C PRO A 236 15.68 -24.76 -6.13
N ASP A 237 15.01 -25.49 -5.24
CA ASP A 237 13.57 -25.49 -5.00
C ASP A 237 13.12 -24.52 -3.89
N ARG A 238 13.99 -23.63 -3.41
CA ARG A 238 13.65 -22.53 -2.49
C ARG A 238 13.91 -21.21 -3.19
N TYR A 239 12.95 -20.28 -3.13
CA TYR A 239 12.92 -19.07 -3.94
C TYR A 239 12.98 -17.81 -3.08
N VAL A 240 13.94 -16.95 -3.36
CA VAL A 240 13.99 -15.58 -2.83
C VAL A 240 13.72 -14.63 -4.00
N ILE A 241 12.71 -13.78 -3.86
CA ILE A 241 12.20 -12.96 -4.96
C ILE A 241 12.54 -11.50 -4.69
N LEU A 242 13.15 -10.82 -5.66
CA LEU A 242 13.22 -9.36 -5.74
C LEU A 242 12.28 -8.92 -6.87
N GLY A 243 11.20 -8.22 -6.55
CA GLY A 243 10.19 -7.82 -7.54
C GLY A 243 9.79 -6.36 -7.41
N GLY A 244 9.62 -5.67 -8.53
CA GLY A 244 9.06 -4.32 -8.58
C GLY A 244 8.50 -4.03 -9.97
N HIS A 245 7.47 -3.20 -10.05
CA HIS A 245 6.86 -2.85 -11.32
C HIS A 245 7.73 -1.91 -12.17
N ARG A 246 7.32 -1.81 -13.44
CA ARG A 246 8.02 -1.06 -14.49
C ARG A 246 7.08 -0.13 -15.24
N ASP A 247 5.78 -0.43 -15.27
CA ASP A 247 4.79 0.48 -15.81
C ASP A 247 4.68 1.72 -14.93
N ALA A 248 4.53 2.87 -15.58
CA ALA A 248 4.34 4.18 -14.95
C ALA A 248 3.16 4.88 -15.61
N TRP A 249 2.56 5.85 -14.91
CA TRP A 249 1.53 6.70 -15.50
C TRP A 249 2.03 7.59 -16.64
N VAL A 250 3.24 8.12 -16.51
CA VAL A 250 3.90 8.96 -17.53
C VAL A 250 5.38 8.55 -17.64
N PHE A 251 6.30 9.29 -17.00
CA PHE A 251 7.74 8.97 -17.04
C PHE A 251 8.20 8.15 -15.84
N GLY A 252 7.60 8.40 -14.67
CA GLY A 252 7.80 7.59 -13.47
C GLY A 252 9.19 7.70 -12.85
N GLY A 253 9.82 8.88 -12.92
CA GLY A 253 11.18 9.10 -12.42
C GLY A 253 11.39 8.62 -10.98
N ILE A 254 10.37 8.76 -10.12
CA ILE A 254 10.34 8.11 -8.80
C ILE A 254 9.59 6.78 -8.91
N ASP A 255 8.30 6.83 -9.25
CA ASP A 255 7.41 5.67 -9.28
C ASP A 255 7.18 5.16 -10.72
N PRO A 256 7.72 3.98 -11.09
CA PRO A 256 8.59 3.09 -10.31
C PRO A 256 10.07 3.14 -10.68
N VAL A 257 10.49 4.00 -11.61
CA VAL A 257 11.78 3.86 -12.31
C VAL A 257 12.97 3.93 -11.34
N SER A 258 12.86 4.69 -10.24
CA SER A 258 13.88 4.69 -9.18
C SER A 258 14.07 3.32 -8.53
N GLY A 259 12.99 2.55 -8.36
CA GLY A 259 12.99 1.18 -7.87
C GLY A 259 13.47 0.18 -8.91
N ALA A 260 13.00 0.31 -10.15
CA ALA A 260 13.43 -0.54 -11.26
C ALA A 260 14.95 -0.44 -11.52
N ALA A 261 15.53 0.76 -11.43
CA ALA A 261 16.97 0.97 -11.51
C ALA A 261 17.73 0.18 -10.41
N VAL A 262 17.19 0.14 -9.19
CA VAL A 262 17.74 -0.65 -8.08
C VAL A 262 17.66 -2.16 -8.35
N VAL A 263 16.57 -2.65 -8.96
CA VAL A 263 16.46 -4.05 -9.40
C VAL A 263 17.54 -4.36 -10.44
N HIS A 264 17.69 -3.52 -11.46
CA HIS A 264 18.69 -3.71 -12.52
C HIS A 264 20.12 -3.74 -11.97
N GLU A 265 20.45 -2.85 -11.04
CA GLU A 265 21.77 -2.81 -10.41
C GLU A 265 22.02 -4.05 -9.53
N SER A 266 20.98 -4.54 -8.83
CA SER A 266 21.04 -5.79 -8.06
C SER A 266 21.29 -7.01 -8.95
N VAL A 267 20.63 -7.09 -10.10
CA VAL A 267 20.87 -8.13 -11.13
C VAL A 267 22.30 -8.03 -11.65
N ARG A 268 22.78 -6.81 -11.96
CA ARG A 268 24.15 -6.59 -12.43
C ARG A 268 25.19 -7.03 -11.40
N ALA A 269 24.96 -6.73 -10.12
CA ALA A 269 25.82 -7.16 -9.02
C ALA A 269 25.85 -8.68 -8.89
N ALA A 270 24.69 -9.35 -8.90
CA ALA A 270 24.60 -10.81 -8.88
C ALA A 270 25.33 -11.45 -10.09
N GLY A 271 25.17 -10.87 -11.28
CA GLY A 271 25.88 -11.30 -12.49
C GLY A 271 27.41 -11.20 -12.36
N LYS A 272 27.93 -10.15 -11.72
CA LYS A 272 29.37 -10.02 -11.43
C LYS A 272 29.84 -11.09 -10.44
N LEU A 273 29.05 -11.43 -9.43
CA LEU A 273 29.38 -12.50 -8.47
C LEU A 273 29.40 -13.88 -9.15
N ILE A 274 28.43 -14.17 -10.02
CA ILE A 274 28.40 -15.42 -10.79
C ILE A 274 29.64 -15.58 -11.67
N LYS A 275 30.08 -14.51 -12.35
CA LYS A 275 31.32 -14.53 -13.15
C LYS A 275 32.57 -14.82 -12.32
N LYS A 276 32.52 -14.59 -11.01
CA LYS A 276 33.59 -14.93 -10.04
C LYS A 276 33.42 -16.32 -9.41
N GLY A 277 32.46 -17.12 -9.87
CA GLY A 277 32.22 -18.48 -9.39
C GLY A 277 31.22 -18.60 -8.24
N TRP A 278 30.63 -17.50 -7.76
CA TRP A 278 29.58 -17.56 -6.73
C TRP A 278 28.27 -18.10 -7.31
N ARG A 279 27.59 -18.94 -6.53
CA ARG A 279 26.20 -19.36 -6.77
C ARG A 279 25.44 -19.30 -5.46
N PRO A 280 24.23 -18.73 -5.44
CA PRO A 280 23.45 -18.68 -4.21
C PRO A 280 23.05 -20.09 -3.78
N ARG A 281 22.95 -20.34 -2.47
CA ARG A 281 22.42 -21.60 -1.94
C ARG A 281 21.00 -21.90 -2.45
N ARG A 282 20.11 -20.90 -2.40
CA ARG A 282 18.70 -20.94 -2.88
C ARG A 282 18.56 -20.23 -4.22
N SER A 283 17.49 -20.48 -4.96
CA SER A 283 17.25 -19.78 -6.23
C SER A 283 16.84 -18.32 -5.98
N LEU A 284 17.46 -17.40 -6.71
CA LEU A 284 17.05 -16.00 -6.77
C LEU A 284 16.16 -15.77 -8.00
N ILE A 285 15.04 -15.09 -7.80
CA ILE A 285 14.12 -14.67 -8.85
C ILE A 285 14.11 -13.14 -8.87
N PHE A 286 14.31 -12.57 -10.04
CA PHE A 286 14.13 -11.13 -10.29
C PHE A 286 12.90 -10.94 -11.15
N ALA A 287 12.00 -10.09 -10.72
CA ALA A 287 10.76 -9.83 -11.43
C ALA A 287 10.59 -8.34 -11.70
N SER A 288 10.27 -8.02 -12.95
CA SER A 288 9.86 -6.70 -13.38
C SER A 288 8.39 -6.77 -13.79
N TRP A 289 7.52 -6.34 -12.88
CA TRP A 289 6.06 -6.44 -13.02
C TRP A 289 5.53 -5.37 -13.98
N ASP A 290 4.37 -5.66 -14.57
CA ASP A 290 3.65 -4.76 -15.46
C ASP A 290 2.22 -4.57 -14.95
N ALA A 291 1.56 -3.49 -15.37
CA ALA A 291 0.22 -3.08 -14.96
C ALA A 291 -0.01 -3.06 -13.43
N GLU A 292 1.00 -2.68 -12.64
CA GLU A 292 0.83 -2.39 -11.22
C GLU A 292 -0.11 -1.21 -11.01
N GLU A 293 0.05 -0.18 -11.83
CA GLU A 293 -0.70 1.08 -11.71
C GLU A 293 -2.19 0.90 -12.01
N PHE A 294 -2.52 -0.22 -12.65
CA PHE A 294 -3.87 -0.66 -12.97
C PHE A 294 -4.46 -1.65 -11.95
N GLY A 295 -3.80 -1.85 -10.81
CA GLY A 295 -4.31 -2.64 -9.69
C GLY A 295 -3.47 -3.87 -9.35
N LEU A 296 -2.14 -3.76 -9.39
CA LEU A 296 -1.20 -4.84 -9.08
C LEU A 296 -1.37 -6.05 -10.03
N LEU A 297 -1.76 -5.80 -11.28
CA LEU A 297 -2.26 -6.86 -12.15
C LEU A 297 -1.15 -7.86 -12.49
N GLY A 298 0.00 -7.42 -13.01
CA GLY A 298 1.05 -8.33 -13.44
C GLY A 298 1.59 -9.21 -12.31
N SER A 299 1.86 -8.64 -11.14
CA SER A 299 2.35 -9.39 -9.99
C SER A 299 1.30 -10.36 -9.44
N THR A 300 0.03 -9.95 -9.38
CA THR A 300 -1.06 -10.79 -8.89
C THR A 300 -1.37 -11.95 -9.83
N GLU A 301 -1.47 -11.70 -11.13
CA GLU A 301 -1.74 -12.74 -12.14
C GLU A 301 -0.60 -13.78 -12.18
N TRP A 302 0.65 -13.34 -12.01
CA TRP A 302 1.77 -14.27 -11.93
C TRP A 302 1.76 -15.09 -10.63
N ALA A 303 1.39 -14.47 -9.52
CA ALA A 303 1.21 -15.14 -8.24
C ALA A 303 0.07 -16.16 -8.27
N GLU A 304 -1.02 -15.90 -8.99
CA GLU A 304 -2.11 -16.87 -9.22
C GLU A 304 -1.65 -18.07 -10.05
N ASP A 305 -0.97 -17.82 -11.17
CA ASP A 305 -0.44 -18.84 -12.06
C ASP A 305 0.52 -19.80 -11.35
N HIS A 306 1.30 -19.27 -10.39
CA HIS A 306 2.34 -20.01 -9.67
C HIS A 306 1.99 -20.30 -8.21
N ALA A 307 0.75 -20.05 -7.77
CA ALA A 307 0.37 -20.07 -6.35
C ALA A 307 0.80 -21.37 -5.65
N ARG A 308 0.53 -22.52 -6.28
CA ARG A 308 0.89 -23.84 -5.74
C ARG A 308 2.39 -23.99 -5.49
N VAL A 309 3.21 -23.47 -6.40
CA VAL A 309 4.67 -23.56 -6.30
C VAL A 309 5.18 -22.55 -5.28
N LEU A 310 4.71 -21.30 -5.36
CA LEU A 310 5.14 -20.22 -4.47
C LEU A 310 4.80 -20.50 -3.00
N GLN A 311 3.61 -21.04 -2.73
CA GLN A 311 3.19 -21.41 -1.37
C GLN A 311 4.12 -22.46 -0.75
N GLN A 312 4.69 -23.35 -1.56
CA GLN A 312 5.58 -24.43 -1.10
C GLN A 312 7.08 -24.08 -1.13
N ARG A 313 7.48 -23.05 -1.90
CA ARG A 313 8.89 -22.84 -2.24
C ARG A 313 9.40 -21.43 -2.00
N ALA A 314 8.53 -20.43 -1.95
CA ALA A 314 8.97 -19.05 -1.74
C ALA A 314 9.38 -18.83 -0.28
N VAL A 315 10.65 -18.48 -0.08
CA VAL A 315 11.19 -18.10 1.21
C VAL A 315 10.70 -16.71 1.59
N ALA A 316 10.91 -15.74 0.69
CA ALA A 316 10.53 -14.37 0.92
C ALA A 316 10.38 -13.59 -0.39
N TYR A 317 9.62 -12.49 -0.33
CA TYR A 317 9.46 -11.51 -1.40
C TYR A 317 9.92 -10.13 -0.93
N ILE A 318 10.91 -9.56 -1.60
CA ILE A 318 11.41 -8.20 -1.35
C ILE A 318 10.90 -7.29 -2.46
N ASN A 319 10.06 -6.32 -2.09
CA ASN A 319 9.47 -5.37 -3.02
C ASN A 319 10.45 -4.26 -3.40
N ALA A 320 10.44 -3.87 -4.67
CA ALA A 320 11.38 -2.95 -5.27
C ALA A 320 10.74 -1.89 -6.18
N ASP A 321 9.54 -1.45 -5.83
CA ASP A 321 8.94 -0.16 -6.22
C ASP A 321 9.87 1.03 -5.80
N SER A 322 9.44 2.27 -5.99
CA SER A 322 9.98 3.55 -5.52
C SER A 322 11.04 3.42 -4.44
N ALA A 323 12.27 3.81 -4.79
CA ALA A 323 13.42 3.81 -3.89
C ALA A 323 13.52 5.11 -3.08
N ILE A 324 12.90 6.20 -3.55
CA ILE A 324 13.10 7.56 -3.01
C ILE A 324 11.79 8.37 -2.98
N GLU A 325 11.07 8.33 -1.86
CA GLU A 325 9.84 9.12 -1.66
C GLU A 325 10.09 10.39 -0.81
N GLY A 326 11.35 10.68 -0.48
CA GLY A 326 11.75 11.86 0.27
C GLY A 326 13.18 11.76 0.81
N MET A 327 13.72 12.87 1.30
CA MET A 327 15.17 13.06 1.45
C MET A 327 15.69 12.91 2.88
N TYR A 328 14.89 12.39 3.81
CA TYR A 328 15.20 12.48 5.24
C TYR A 328 15.86 11.22 5.80
N THR A 329 15.22 10.05 5.66
CA THR A 329 15.71 8.82 6.29
C THR A 329 15.16 7.56 5.63
N LEU A 330 15.72 6.41 6.00
CA LEU A 330 15.22 5.11 5.57
C LEU A 330 13.84 4.83 6.18
N ARG A 331 12.96 4.23 5.37
CA ARG A 331 11.71 3.61 5.79
C ARG A 331 11.75 2.14 5.41
N VAL A 332 11.38 1.28 6.36
CA VAL A 332 11.17 -0.14 6.14
C VAL A 332 9.77 -0.53 6.57
N ASP A 333 9.10 -1.29 5.72
CA ASP A 333 7.86 -1.99 6.04
C ASP A 333 8.10 -3.49 5.76
N CYS A 334 7.97 -4.38 6.76
CA CYS A 334 8.17 -5.82 6.55
C CYS A 334 7.44 -6.67 7.60
N THR A 335 7.39 -7.99 7.36
CA THR A 335 6.95 -8.96 8.37
C THR A 335 7.88 -8.95 9.59
N PRO A 336 7.38 -9.16 10.81
CA PRO A 336 8.19 -9.20 12.02
C PRO A 336 9.40 -10.13 11.94
N SER A 337 9.26 -11.28 11.27
CA SER A 337 10.36 -12.26 11.14
C SER A 337 11.59 -11.71 10.41
N LEU A 338 11.47 -10.62 9.64
CA LEU A 338 12.58 -9.97 8.94
C LEU A 338 13.24 -8.83 9.74
N HIS A 339 12.71 -8.43 10.89
CA HIS A 339 13.20 -7.26 11.63
C HIS A 339 14.70 -7.34 11.96
N THR A 340 15.12 -8.44 12.58
CA THR A 340 16.52 -8.67 12.97
C THR A 340 17.46 -8.58 11.77
N LEU A 341 17.10 -9.24 10.66
CA LEU A 341 17.87 -9.21 9.42
C LEU A 341 17.99 -7.79 8.85
N VAL A 342 16.90 -7.01 8.83
CA VAL A 342 16.91 -5.62 8.38
C VAL A 342 17.89 -4.78 9.20
N TYR A 343 17.86 -4.91 10.53
CA TYR A 343 18.77 -4.18 11.40
C TYR A 343 20.22 -4.58 11.16
N ASP A 344 20.51 -5.87 10.99
CA ASP A 344 21.88 -6.33 10.78
C ASP A 344 22.45 -5.93 9.43
N ILE A 345 21.62 -5.86 8.38
CA ILE A 345 22.02 -5.32 7.08
C ILE A 345 22.29 -3.81 7.19
N THR A 346 21.37 -3.05 7.80
CA THR A 346 21.51 -1.59 7.89
C THR A 346 22.67 -1.15 8.77
N LYS A 347 23.12 -1.98 9.73
CA LYS A 347 24.38 -1.76 10.48
C LYS A 347 25.63 -1.89 9.59
N LYS A 348 25.55 -2.63 8.49
CA LYS A 348 26.67 -2.88 7.54
C LYS A 348 26.68 -1.92 6.35
N VAL A 349 25.60 -1.14 6.17
CA VAL A 349 25.50 -0.12 5.12
C VAL A 349 25.92 1.22 5.72
N SER A 350 26.79 1.98 5.04
CA SER A 350 27.16 3.34 5.45
C SER A 350 25.99 4.31 5.27
N SER A 351 25.87 5.30 6.14
CA SER A 351 24.92 6.41 5.96
C SER A 351 25.26 7.17 4.68
N PRO A 352 24.28 7.49 3.82
CA PRO A 352 24.50 8.35 2.66
C PRO A 352 24.37 9.84 2.98
N GLU A 353 24.01 10.21 4.22
CA GLU A 353 23.77 11.60 4.61
C GLU A 353 25.09 12.37 4.83
N GLU A 354 25.11 13.62 4.36
CA GLU A 354 26.24 14.53 4.54
C GLU A 354 26.51 14.79 6.04
N GLY A 355 27.79 14.73 6.43
CA GLY A 355 28.20 14.85 7.83
C GLY A 355 28.00 13.59 8.67
N GLU A 356 27.65 12.46 8.04
CA GLU A 356 27.49 11.16 8.69
C GLU A 356 28.43 10.08 8.11
N GLU A 357 29.59 10.46 7.57
CA GLU A 357 30.52 9.58 6.83
C GLU A 357 31.08 8.41 7.66
N GLY A 358 31.04 8.50 8.99
CA GLY A 358 31.42 7.43 9.93
C GLY A 358 30.25 6.62 10.51
N MET A 359 29.01 6.96 10.17
CA MET A 359 27.82 6.29 10.70
C MET A 359 27.35 5.17 9.78
N SER A 360 26.80 4.12 10.38
CA SER A 360 25.96 3.16 9.66
C SER A 360 24.58 3.76 9.34
N LEU A 361 23.92 3.23 8.33
CA LEU A 361 22.55 3.56 7.97
C LEU A 361 21.60 3.24 9.14
N TYR A 362 21.86 2.18 9.91
CA TYR A 362 21.13 1.89 11.15
C TYR A 362 21.19 3.05 12.15
N GLN A 363 22.39 3.59 12.42
CA GLN A 363 22.56 4.71 13.35
C GLN A 363 21.91 5.99 12.81
N SER A 364 22.05 6.25 11.51
CA SER A 364 21.42 7.38 10.82
C SER A 364 19.88 7.31 10.90
N TRP A 365 19.32 6.12 10.70
CA TRP A 365 17.90 5.84 10.78
C TRP A 365 17.38 5.91 12.21
N HIS A 366 18.08 5.31 13.17
CA HIS A 366 17.77 5.36 14.60
C HIS A 366 17.67 6.80 15.12
N LYS A 367 18.63 7.65 14.73
CA LYS A 367 18.67 9.09 15.06
C LYS A 367 17.43 9.85 14.57
N ARG A 368 16.83 9.43 13.43
CA ARG A 368 15.79 10.18 12.71
C ARG A 368 14.38 9.63 12.93
N ASP A 369 14.21 8.31 12.92
CA ASP A 369 12.91 7.62 13.09
C ASP A 369 13.02 6.39 14.01
N ASN A 370 13.00 6.63 15.31
CA ASN A 370 12.99 5.59 16.32
C ASN A 370 11.57 5.07 16.61
N SER A 371 11.46 3.80 16.97
CA SER A 371 10.23 3.24 17.51
C SER A 371 9.85 3.93 18.83
N THR A 372 8.55 4.03 19.10
CA THR A 372 8.03 4.55 20.37
C THR A 372 8.01 3.50 21.48
N GLU A 373 8.30 2.25 21.15
CA GLU A 373 8.11 1.10 22.05
C GLU A 373 9.41 0.41 22.45
N ARG A 374 10.46 0.55 21.64
CA ARG A 374 11.78 0.02 21.92
C ARG A 374 12.84 0.94 21.35
N ASP A 375 14.05 0.82 21.87
CA ASP A 375 15.20 1.56 21.37
C ASP A 375 15.78 0.93 20.08
N ALA A 376 15.01 1.00 19.01
CA ALA A 376 15.40 0.52 17.68
C ALA A 376 14.61 1.25 16.59
N PRO A 377 15.20 1.44 15.39
CA PRO A 377 14.52 2.13 14.30
C PRO A 377 13.16 1.54 13.97
N ARG A 378 12.22 2.41 13.60
CA ARG A 378 10.82 2.05 13.37
C ARG A 378 10.64 1.22 12.11
N ILE A 379 10.26 -0.05 12.26
CA ILE A 379 9.71 -0.85 11.16
C ILE A 379 8.19 -0.78 11.20
N SER A 380 7.59 -0.51 10.04
CA SER A 380 6.13 -0.40 9.87
C SER A 380 5.53 -1.71 9.36
N LYS A 381 4.22 -1.88 9.55
CA LYS A 381 3.46 -3.04 9.04
C LYS A 381 3.29 -2.94 7.51
N LEU A 382 3.23 -4.08 6.85
CA LEU A 382 2.80 -4.16 5.45
C LEU A 382 1.27 -4.06 5.36
N GLY A 383 0.79 -3.18 4.48
CA GLY A 383 -0.62 -3.05 4.08
C GLY A 383 -0.82 -3.57 2.65
N SER A 384 -1.40 -2.74 1.78
CA SER A 384 -1.40 -2.94 0.33
C SER A 384 -0.62 -1.78 -0.34
N GLY A 385 -0.83 -1.56 -1.64
CA GLY A 385 -0.30 -0.43 -2.40
C GLY A 385 1.06 -0.70 -3.05
N SER A 386 1.43 -1.96 -3.26
CA SER A 386 2.46 -2.38 -4.22
C SER A 386 2.41 -3.90 -4.40
N ASP A 387 3.24 -4.44 -5.30
CA ASP A 387 3.23 -5.82 -5.79
C ASP A 387 3.38 -6.91 -4.72
N PHE A 388 3.87 -6.58 -3.51
CA PHE A 388 3.96 -7.55 -2.41
C PHE A 388 2.58 -8.04 -1.91
N GLU A 389 1.47 -7.36 -2.25
CA GLU A 389 0.13 -7.65 -1.72
C GLU A 389 -0.26 -9.12 -1.91
N ALA A 390 -0.17 -9.65 -3.13
CA ALA A 390 -0.53 -11.03 -3.42
C ALA A 390 0.40 -12.04 -2.72
N TYR A 391 1.70 -11.73 -2.66
CA TYR A 391 2.68 -12.60 -2.01
C TYR A 391 2.44 -12.69 -0.50
N PHE A 392 2.23 -11.56 0.15
CA PHE A 392 2.10 -11.47 1.59
C PHE A 392 0.68 -11.82 2.06
N ILE A 393 -0.32 -11.05 1.63
CA ILE A 393 -1.67 -11.09 2.22
C ILE A 393 -2.46 -12.31 1.72
N ARG A 394 -2.23 -12.74 0.49
CA ARG A 394 -2.96 -13.86 -0.13
C ARG A 394 -2.19 -15.18 -0.01
N LEU A 395 -0.89 -15.20 -0.28
CA LEU A 395 -0.08 -16.42 -0.28
C LEU A 395 0.68 -16.68 1.02
N GLY A 396 0.80 -15.70 1.94
CA GLY A 396 1.49 -15.84 3.22
C GLY A 396 3.01 -15.90 3.12
N ILE A 397 3.60 -15.25 2.12
CA ILE A 397 5.04 -15.19 1.89
C ILE A 397 5.65 -14.05 2.69
N ALA A 398 6.64 -14.35 3.53
CA ALA A 398 7.38 -13.34 4.30
C ALA A 398 7.87 -12.24 3.36
N SER A 399 7.48 -10.99 3.62
CA SER A 399 7.70 -9.90 2.67
C SER A 399 8.28 -8.66 3.32
N GLY A 400 8.95 -7.82 2.52
CA GLY A 400 9.46 -6.54 2.98
C GLY A 400 9.74 -5.54 1.85
N ARG A 401 9.74 -4.25 2.19
CA ARG A 401 10.15 -3.15 1.31
C ARG A 401 11.00 -2.15 2.09
N ALA A 402 11.96 -1.54 1.40
CA ALA A 402 12.82 -0.50 1.96
C ALA A 402 12.96 0.64 0.95
N ARG A 403 12.92 1.89 1.42
CA ARG A 403 13.03 3.11 0.60
C ARG A 403 13.43 4.30 1.45
N TYR A 404 13.85 5.38 0.83
CA TYR A 404 14.00 6.67 1.52
C TYR A 404 12.67 7.42 1.58
N THR A 405 12.46 8.16 2.67
CA THR A 405 11.22 8.89 2.95
C THR A 405 11.50 10.27 3.54
N LYS A 406 10.46 11.10 3.52
CA LYS A 406 10.36 12.39 4.21
C LYS A 406 10.30 12.31 5.74
N ASN A 407 10.52 13.43 6.42
CA ASN A 407 10.35 13.59 7.85
C ASN A 407 8.86 13.73 8.21
N ARG A 408 8.25 12.63 8.65
CA ARG A 408 6.82 12.61 9.02
C ARG A 408 6.43 13.52 10.19
N LYS A 409 7.41 13.99 10.99
CA LYS A 409 7.14 14.87 12.13
C LYS A 409 6.94 16.32 11.70
N THR A 410 7.59 16.76 10.63
CA THR A 410 7.58 18.15 10.16
C THR A 410 6.84 18.31 8.82
N GLU A 411 6.95 17.33 7.93
CA GLU A 411 6.41 17.40 6.58
C GLU A 411 5.04 16.72 6.50
N ARG A 412 4.00 17.51 6.23
CA ARG A 412 2.58 17.10 6.33
C ARG A 412 1.96 16.58 5.03
N TYR A 413 2.59 16.81 3.88
CA TYR A 413 2.09 16.35 2.59
C TYR A 413 1.86 14.83 2.54
N SER A 414 0.99 14.33 1.68
CA SER A 414 0.78 12.90 1.43
C SER A 414 1.78 12.44 0.35
N SER A 415 2.23 11.18 0.44
CA SER A 415 3.24 10.62 -0.48
C SER A 415 4.41 11.59 -0.69
N TYR A 416 4.60 12.06 -1.93
CA TYR A 416 5.47 13.16 -2.34
C TYR A 416 4.71 14.04 -3.37
N PRO A 417 5.05 15.33 -3.51
CA PRO A 417 4.23 16.31 -4.25
C PRO A 417 3.82 15.95 -5.68
N VAL A 418 4.77 15.54 -6.52
CA VAL A 418 4.54 15.31 -7.96
C VAL A 418 3.94 13.93 -8.29
N TYR A 419 3.54 13.16 -7.27
CA TYR A 419 3.04 11.79 -7.41
C TYR A 419 2.02 11.61 -8.55
N HIS A 420 2.28 10.67 -9.47
CA HIS A 420 1.48 10.32 -10.65
C HIS A 420 1.13 11.49 -11.60
N SER A 421 1.95 12.55 -11.59
CA SER A 421 1.84 13.67 -12.53
C SER A 421 2.86 13.56 -13.66
N VAL A 422 2.72 14.41 -14.68
CA VAL A 422 3.73 14.56 -15.75
C VAL A 422 5.10 15.02 -15.22
N TYR A 423 5.16 15.59 -14.01
CA TYR A 423 6.37 16.16 -13.41
C TYR A 423 7.24 15.12 -12.68
N GLU A 424 6.87 13.83 -12.69
CA GLU A 424 7.75 12.74 -12.26
C GLU A 424 8.82 12.42 -13.30
N THR A 425 9.76 13.33 -13.50
CA THR A 425 10.84 13.24 -14.50
C THR A 425 12.12 12.63 -13.91
N TYR A 426 13.10 12.31 -14.75
CA TYR A 426 14.44 11.97 -14.26
C TYR A 426 15.07 13.13 -13.49
N GLU A 427 14.90 14.35 -14.01
CA GLU A 427 15.47 15.59 -13.50
C GLU A 427 14.97 15.91 -12.09
N ILE A 428 13.74 15.53 -11.72
CA ILE A 428 13.28 15.76 -10.35
C ILE A 428 14.11 14.95 -9.34
N VAL A 429 14.49 13.73 -9.70
CA VAL A 429 15.31 12.85 -8.85
C VAL A 429 16.75 13.37 -8.81
N GLU A 430 17.32 13.64 -9.98
CA GLU A 430 18.70 14.09 -10.13
C GLU A 430 18.94 15.47 -9.49
N ARG A 431 18.01 16.42 -9.62
CA ARG A 431 18.24 17.79 -9.13
C ARG A 431 17.85 17.97 -7.66
N PHE A 432 16.80 17.31 -7.21
CA PHE A 432 16.19 17.60 -5.90
C PHE A 432 16.30 16.44 -4.91
N TYR A 433 15.92 15.21 -5.29
CA TYR A 433 15.80 14.11 -4.31
C TYR A 433 17.13 13.44 -3.97
N ASP A 434 17.96 13.13 -4.97
CA ASP A 434 19.24 12.46 -4.75
C ASP A 434 20.29 12.78 -5.83
N PRO A 435 20.85 14.01 -5.86
CA PRO A 435 21.83 14.41 -6.86
C PRO A 435 23.11 13.57 -6.91
N SER A 436 23.44 12.92 -5.81
CA SER A 436 24.62 12.04 -5.71
C SER A 436 24.30 10.56 -5.98
N PHE A 437 23.02 10.21 -6.08
CA PHE A 437 22.50 8.84 -6.13
C PHE A 437 22.91 7.95 -4.92
N ARG A 438 23.46 8.53 -3.85
CA ARG A 438 23.93 7.78 -2.67
C ARG A 438 22.78 7.20 -1.84
N ARG A 439 21.62 7.86 -1.80
CA ARG A 439 20.44 7.33 -1.09
C ARG A 439 19.84 6.15 -1.87
N LEU A 440 19.76 6.25 -3.19
CA LEU A 440 19.38 5.14 -4.07
C LEU A 440 20.35 3.97 -3.93
N GLU A 441 21.66 4.24 -3.88
CA GLU A 441 22.67 3.21 -3.62
C GLU A 441 22.48 2.55 -2.25
N ALA A 442 22.23 3.33 -1.20
CA ALA A 442 21.97 2.80 0.15
C ALA A 442 20.74 1.87 0.15
N VAL A 443 19.65 2.26 -0.52
CA VAL A 443 18.45 1.41 -0.69
C VAL A 443 18.77 0.15 -1.49
N ALA A 444 19.58 0.24 -2.54
CA ALA A 444 20.03 -0.91 -3.31
C ALA A 444 20.84 -1.89 -2.45
N ARG A 445 21.73 -1.38 -1.59
CA ARG A 445 22.49 -2.21 -0.64
C ARG A 445 21.59 -2.86 0.41
N VAL A 446 20.54 -2.19 0.88
CA VAL A 446 19.57 -2.80 1.81
C VAL A 446 18.75 -3.89 1.12
N ARG A 447 18.11 -3.59 -0.03
CA ARG A 447 17.32 -4.59 -0.78
C ARG A 447 18.17 -5.77 -1.24
N GLY A 448 19.36 -5.49 -1.78
CA GLY A 448 20.36 -6.49 -2.16
C GLY A 448 20.82 -7.32 -0.96
N GLY A 449 21.16 -6.67 0.16
CA GLY A 449 21.56 -7.34 1.39
C GLY A 449 20.50 -8.31 1.91
N LEU A 450 19.21 -7.96 1.81
CA LEU A 450 18.10 -8.82 2.18
C LEU A 450 18.08 -10.07 1.31
N ILE A 451 18.06 -9.89 -0.02
CA ILE A 451 17.93 -11.04 -0.93
C ILE A 451 19.16 -11.95 -0.91
N PHE A 452 20.38 -11.40 -0.80
CA PHE A 452 21.58 -12.22 -0.74
C PHE A 452 21.68 -12.98 0.58
N SER A 453 21.33 -12.36 1.71
CA SER A 453 21.33 -13.05 3.01
C SER A 453 20.29 -14.16 3.06
N LEU A 454 19.08 -13.91 2.57
CA LEU A 454 18.02 -14.93 2.51
C LEU A 454 18.37 -16.07 1.54
N ALA A 455 19.06 -15.76 0.44
CA ALA A 455 19.42 -16.73 -0.58
C ALA A 455 20.64 -17.59 -0.22
N ASP A 456 21.56 -17.10 0.62
CA ASP A 456 22.87 -17.76 0.83
C ASP A 456 23.06 -18.32 2.25
N SER A 457 22.39 -17.78 3.28
CA SER A 457 22.53 -18.28 4.65
C SER A 457 22.08 -19.75 4.77
N PRO A 458 22.88 -20.64 5.39
CA PRO A 458 22.52 -22.05 5.57
C PRO A 458 21.19 -22.22 6.31
N VAL A 459 21.06 -21.54 7.45
CA VAL A 459 19.82 -21.35 8.20
C VAL A 459 19.20 -20.02 7.77
N LEU A 460 17.89 -20.00 7.53
CA LEU A 460 17.18 -18.78 7.19
C LEU A 460 17.28 -17.75 8.33
N PRO A 461 17.70 -16.50 8.06
CA PRO A 461 17.80 -15.45 9.07
C PRO A 461 16.42 -14.83 9.36
N LEU A 462 15.46 -15.67 9.78
CA LEU A 462 14.10 -15.30 10.16
C LEU A 462 13.92 -15.48 11.66
N ASP A 463 13.33 -14.48 12.32
CA ASP A 463 13.22 -14.43 13.76
C ASP A 463 11.77 -14.56 14.26
N CYS A 464 11.40 -15.74 14.75
CA CYS A 464 10.08 -16.01 15.32
C CYS A 464 9.79 -15.21 16.60
N VAL A 465 10.81 -14.79 17.37
CA VAL A 465 10.62 -14.04 18.62
C VAL A 465 10.13 -12.62 18.31
N GLU A 466 10.65 -11.98 17.26
CA GLU A 466 10.15 -10.68 16.79
C GLU A 466 8.65 -10.73 16.43
N TYR A 467 8.20 -11.87 15.93
CA TYR A 467 6.79 -12.11 15.66
C TYR A 467 5.96 -12.23 16.96
N ALA A 468 6.46 -12.94 17.97
CA ALA A 468 5.80 -13.05 19.28
C ALA A 468 5.64 -11.69 19.98
N LEU A 469 6.69 -10.86 19.92
CA LEU A 469 6.65 -9.49 20.44
C LEU A 469 5.59 -8.64 19.72
N SER A 470 5.53 -8.77 18.39
CA SER A 470 4.55 -8.05 17.56
C SER A 470 3.12 -8.49 17.84
N LEU A 471 2.86 -9.80 17.96
CA LEU A 471 1.54 -10.34 18.29
C LEU A 471 1.04 -9.88 19.66
N THR A 472 1.93 -9.87 20.67
CA THR A 472 1.63 -9.35 22.01
C THR A 472 1.15 -7.90 21.94
N LYS A 473 1.88 -7.06 21.21
CA LYS A 473 1.50 -5.67 20.98
C LYS A 473 0.15 -5.54 20.27
N TYR A 474 -0.07 -6.31 19.20
CA TYR A 474 -1.29 -6.20 18.42
C TYR A 474 -2.51 -6.66 19.22
N ALA A 475 -2.38 -7.73 20.02
CA ALA A 475 -3.46 -8.22 20.88
C ALA A 475 -3.82 -7.19 21.94
N ASN A 476 -2.83 -6.53 22.54
CA ASN A 476 -3.06 -5.41 23.45
C ASN A 476 -3.76 -4.24 22.75
N SER A 477 -3.31 -3.86 21.55
CA SER A 477 -3.86 -2.72 20.82
C SER A 477 -5.34 -2.94 20.44
N ILE A 478 -5.68 -4.13 19.95
CA ILE A 478 -7.06 -4.45 19.54
C ILE A 478 -7.98 -4.62 20.76
N HIS A 479 -7.47 -5.15 21.87
CA HIS A 479 -8.22 -5.20 23.13
C HIS A 479 -8.53 -3.80 23.65
N GLN A 480 -7.56 -2.88 23.64
CA GLN A 480 -7.78 -1.48 24.02
C GLN A 480 -8.80 -0.79 23.11
N LEU A 481 -8.86 -1.14 21.82
CA LEU A 481 -9.89 -0.64 20.92
C LEU A 481 -11.29 -1.10 21.36
N ALA A 482 -11.46 -2.39 21.67
CA ALA A 482 -12.73 -2.93 22.17
C ALA A 482 -13.15 -2.32 23.52
N LEU A 483 -12.18 -2.02 24.40
CA LEU A 483 -12.42 -1.40 25.71
C LEU A 483 -12.88 0.07 25.64
N LYS A 484 -12.97 0.67 24.45
CA LYS A 484 -13.73 1.92 24.26
C LYS A 484 -15.24 1.72 24.45
N HIS A 485 -15.71 0.48 24.45
CA HIS A 485 -17.12 0.10 24.63
C HIS A 485 -17.31 -0.88 25.82
N PRO A 486 -16.85 -0.54 27.04
CA PRO A 486 -16.73 -1.51 28.13
C PRO A 486 -18.08 -2.11 28.56
N ALA A 487 -19.14 -1.30 28.58
CA ALA A 487 -20.48 -1.77 28.91
C ALA A 487 -21.04 -2.78 27.87
N ALA A 488 -20.73 -2.57 26.59
CA ALA A 488 -21.16 -3.48 25.52
C ALA A 488 -20.35 -4.79 25.54
N VAL A 489 -19.04 -4.71 25.75
CA VAL A 489 -18.16 -5.88 25.95
C VAL A 489 -18.68 -6.77 27.07
N GLN A 490 -19.08 -6.18 28.20
CA GLN A 490 -19.69 -6.93 29.32
C GLN A 490 -21.07 -7.48 28.95
N LYS A 491 -21.96 -6.65 28.39
CA LYS A 491 -23.33 -7.03 28.02
C LYS A 491 -23.37 -8.22 27.07
N TYR A 492 -22.51 -8.24 26.05
CA TYR A 492 -22.49 -9.28 25.02
C TYR A 492 -21.49 -10.41 25.32
N SER A 493 -20.88 -10.40 26.51
CA SER A 493 -19.95 -11.42 27.00
C SER A 493 -18.78 -11.67 26.04
N VAL A 494 -18.15 -10.58 25.59
CA VAL A 494 -16.98 -10.63 24.70
C VAL A 494 -15.73 -10.80 25.55
N SER A 495 -14.95 -11.86 25.31
CA SER A 495 -13.67 -12.10 25.97
C SER A 495 -12.53 -12.20 24.96
N PHE A 496 -11.37 -11.65 25.33
CA PHE A 496 -10.11 -11.75 24.58
C PHE A 496 -9.16 -12.81 25.15
N ASP A 497 -9.56 -13.55 26.19
CA ASP A 497 -8.69 -14.49 26.91
C ASP A 497 -8.14 -15.57 25.99
N SER A 498 -8.94 -16.05 25.03
CA SER A 498 -8.50 -17.02 24.03
C SER A 498 -7.39 -16.48 23.14
N LEU A 499 -7.50 -15.21 22.71
CA LEU A 499 -6.46 -14.56 21.90
C LEU A 499 -5.18 -14.36 22.72
N PHE A 500 -5.28 -13.87 23.94
CA PHE A 500 -4.11 -13.69 24.82
C PHE A 500 -3.44 -15.02 25.17
N SER A 501 -4.22 -16.08 25.42
CA SER A 501 -3.70 -17.43 25.63
C SER A 501 -2.96 -17.95 24.40
N ALA A 502 -3.54 -17.80 23.20
CA ALA A 502 -2.89 -18.20 21.95
C ALA A 502 -1.56 -17.44 21.73
N VAL A 503 -1.53 -16.13 21.98
CA VAL A 503 -0.32 -15.31 21.89
C VAL A 503 0.74 -15.74 22.92
N GLY A 504 0.32 -16.09 24.15
CA GLY A 504 1.20 -16.65 25.16
C GLY A 504 1.83 -17.98 24.71
N ASN A 505 1.02 -18.90 24.19
CA ASN A 505 1.48 -20.18 23.65
C ASN A 505 2.46 -19.98 22.48
N PHE A 506 2.15 -19.06 21.57
CA PHE A 506 3.05 -18.71 20.47
C PHE A 506 4.39 -18.17 20.97
N THR A 507 4.36 -17.32 21.99
CA THR A 507 5.58 -16.73 22.58
C THR A 507 6.49 -17.82 23.16
N VAL A 508 5.92 -18.78 23.89
CA VAL A 508 6.67 -19.94 24.40
C VAL A 508 7.22 -20.78 23.25
N ALA A 509 6.38 -21.15 22.27
CA ALA A 509 6.80 -21.97 21.14
C ALA A 509 7.92 -21.32 20.29
N ALA A 510 7.86 -20.01 20.07
CA ALA A 510 8.90 -19.25 19.37
C ALA A 510 10.22 -19.22 20.16
N GLY A 511 10.17 -19.03 21.48
CA GLY A 511 11.34 -19.08 22.34
C GLY A 511 12.00 -20.47 22.35
N ASP A 512 11.20 -21.51 22.55
CA ASP A 512 11.66 -22.91 22.54
C ASP A 512 12.24 -23.29 21.17
N PHE A 513 11.64 -22.81 20.08
CA PHE A 513 12.13 -23.04 18.72
C PHE A 513 13.54 -22.46 18.53
N HIS A 514 13.77 -21.22 18.96
CA HIS A 514 15.09 -20.59 18.85
C HIS A 514 16.13 -21.23 19.77
N GLN A 515 15.76 -21.70 20.96
CA GLN A 515 16.67 -22.49 21.79
C GLN A 515 17.13 -23.79 21.11
N ARG A 516 16.23 -24.46 20.37
CA ARG A 516 16.60 -25.63 19.55
C ARG A 516 17.43 -25.25 18.34
N LEU A 517 17.19 -24.06 17.77
CA LEU A 517 17.97 -23.53 16.66
C LEU A 517 19.44 -23.33 17.06
N ASP A 518 19.69 -22.82 18.26
CA ASP A 518 21.04 -22.63 18.80
C ASP A 518 21.83 -23.95 18.96
N GLN A 519 21.11 -25.07 19.12
CA GLN A 519 21.68 -26.41 19.29
C GLN A 519 21.71 -27.21 17.98
N LEU A 520 21.31 -26.61 16.86
CA LEU A 520 21.20 -27.29 15.57
C LEU A 520 22.58 -27.69 15.02
N ASP A 521 22.76 -28.98 14.72
CA ASP A 521 23.91 -29.45 13.94
C ASP A 521 23.77 -29.00 12.48
N THR A 522 24.47 -27.91 12.15
CA THR A 522 24.46 -27.32 10.81
C THR A 522 25.19 -28.15 9.76
N SER A 523 25.94 -29.19 10.15
CA SER A 523 26.54 -30.14 9.21
C SER A 523 25.52 -31.14 8.66
N ASN A 524 24.42 -31.38 9.39
CA ASN A 524 23.32 -32.22 8.94
C ASN A 524 22.36 -31.43 8.04
N ALA A 525 22.51 -31.61 6.73
CA ALA A 525 21.71 -30.91 5.73
C ALA A 525 20.20 -31.14 5.86
N LEU A 526 19.75 -32.33 6.31
CA LEU A 526 18.32 -32.60 6.52
C LEU A 526 17.79 -31.86 7.74
N ALA A 527 18.56 -31.83 8.84
CA ALA A 527 18.16 -31.09 10.04
C ALA A 527 18.02 -29.59 9.75
N VAL A 528 18.99 -29.00 9.03
CA VAL A 528 18.92 -27.61 8.56
C VAL A 528 17.70 -27.39 7.66
N ARG A 529 17.40 -28.32 6.75
CA ARG A 529 16.25 -28.22 5.86
C ARG A 529 14.92 -28.25 6.63
N MET A 530 14.75 -29.14 7.59
CA MET A 530 13.53 -29.24 8.41
C MET A 530 13.26 -27.94 9.16
N VAL A 531 14.28 -27.36 9.78
CA VAL A 531 14.17 -26.11 10.52
C VAL A 531 13.92 -24.91 9.59
N ASN A 532 14.59 -24.86 8.43
CA ASN A 532 14.30 -23.86 7.41
C ASN A 532 12.86 -23.92 6.90
N ASP A 533 12.30 -25.12 6.77
CA ASP A 533 10.90 -25.28 6.38
C ASP A 533 9.98 -24.73 7.49
N GLN A 534 10.25 -24.98 8.78
CA GLN A 534 9.48 -24.35 9.87
C GLN A 534 9.54 -22.82 9.83
N LEU A 535 10.74 -22.24 9.63
CA LEU A 535 10.93 -20.79 9.49
C LEU A 535 10.17 -20.21 8.29
N MET A 536 10.26 -20.86 7.14
CA MET A 536 9.63 -20.42 5.89
C MET A 536 8.10 -20.52 5.94
N TYR A 537 7.58 -21.60 6.53
CA TYR A 537 6.14 -21.88 6.57
C TYR A 537 5.41 -21.17 7.71
N LEU A 538 6.12 -20.60 8.69
CA LEU A 538 5.50 -19.84 9.77
C LEU A 538 4.54 -18.76 9.25
N GLU A 539 4.96 -17.97 8.27
CA GLU A 539 4.12 -16.92 7.69
C GLU A 539 2.85 -17.50 7.01
N ARG A 540 2.96 -18.69 6.41
CA ARG A 540 1.80 -19.39 5.80
C ARG A 540 0.78 -19.83 6.84
N ALA A 541 1.22 -20.09 8.07
CA ALA A 541 0.33 -20.51 9.15
C ALA A 541 -0.68 -19.44 9.57
N PHE A 542 -0.47 -18.18 9.15
CA PHE A 542 -1.40 -17.07 9.38
C PHE A 542 -2.42 -16.84 8.26
N ILE A 543 -2.47 -17.73 7.26
CA ILE A 543 -3.40 -17.66 6.12
C ILE A 543 -4.65 -18.49 6.41
N ASP A 544 -5.82 -17.82 6.45
CA ASP A 544 -7.12 -18.48 6.44
C ASP A 544 -7.62 -18.60 4.98
N PRO A 545 -7.84 -19.82 4.46
CA PRO A 545 -8.29 -20.02 3.09
C PRO A 545 -9.68 -19.41 2.80
N LEU A 546 -10.51 -19.17 3.81
CA LEU A 546 -11.81 -18.51 3.67
C LEU A 546 -11.69 -17.00 3.42
N GLY A 547 -10.55 -16.42 3.78
CA GLY A 547 -10.32 -14.98 3.71
C GLY A 547 -11.12 -14.19 4.75
N LEU A 548 -10.94 -12.87 4.71
CA LEU A 548 -11.67 -11.94 5.55
C LEU A 548 -13.12 -11.76 5.04
N PRO A 549 -14.05 -11.34 5.92
CA PRO A 549 -15.43 -11.04 5.51
C PRO A 549 -15.48 -10.14 4.28
N GLU A 550 -16.25 -10.57 3.27
CA GLU A 550 -16.43 -9.89 1.97
C GLU A 550 -15.15 -9.67 1.14
N ARG A 551 -14.01 -10.25 1.56
CA ARG A 551 -12.68 -10.05 0.96
C ARG A 551 -11.91 -11.38 0.90
N PRO A 552 -12.33 -12.34 0.06
CA PRO A 552 -11.82 -13.71 0.06
C PRO A 552 -10.34 -13.84 -0.36
N PHE A 553 -9.79 -12.81 -1.00
CA PHE A 553 -8.38 -12.77 -1.39
C PHE A 553 -7.46 -12.17 -0.33
N TYR A 554 -8.02 -11.51 0.69
CA TYR A 554 -7.27 -11.12 1.86
C TYR A 554 -7.38 -12.21 2.92
N ARG A 555 -6.32 -13.00 3.05
CA ARG A 555 -6.33 -14.25 3.82
C ARG A 555 -5.49 -14.20 5.08
N HIS A 556 -4.58 -13.25 5.16
CA HIS A 556 -3.70 -13.11 6.30
C HIS A 556 -4.46 -12.55 7.51
N ILE A 557 -4.59 -13.36 8.56
CA ILE A 557 -5.40 -13.05 9.75
C ILE A 557 -4.74 -12.00 10.67
N ILE A 558 -3.41 -11.90 10.64
CA ILE A 558 -2.68 -10.91 11.43
C ILE A 558 -2.60 -9.58 10.70
N PHE A 559 -2.41 -9.56 9.39
CA PHE A 559 -2.20 -8.35 8.61
C PHE A 559 -3.09 -8.32 7.38
N ALA A 560 -3.88 -7.26 7.23
CA ALA A 560 -4.49 -6.94 5.95
C ALA A 560 -4.76 -5.44 5.86
N PRO A 561 -5.05 -4.92 4.66
CA PRO A 561 -5.50 -3.55 4.51
C PRO A 561 -6.83 -3.35 5.25
N SER A 562 -7.02 -2.19 5.88
CA SER A 562 -8.32 -1.82 6.45
C SER A 562 -9.39 -1.82 5.36
N SER A 563 -10.61 -2.24 5.70
CA SER A 563 -11.77 -2.09 4.79
C SER A 563 -12.09 -0.62 4.43
N HIS A 564 -11.56 0.32 5.23
CA HIS A 564 -11.75 1.77 5.08
C HIS A 564 -10.52 2.51 4.51
N ASN A 565 -9.34 1.88 4.50
CA ASN A 565 -8.12 2.44 3.91
C ASN A 565 -7.15 1.34 3.44
N LYS A 566 -7.05 1.14 2.12
CA LYS A 566 -6.14 0.12 1.58
C LYS A 566 -4.65 0.37 1.83
N TYR A 567 -4.22 1.62 2.03
CA TYR A 567 -2.80 1.92 2.22
C TYR A 567 -2.32 1.62 3.64
N ALA A 568 -3.22 1.56 4.61
CA ALA A 568 -2.88 1.25 5.99
C ALA A 568 -2.98 -0.26 6.22
N GLY A 569 -1.87 -0.89 6.62
CA GLY A 569 -1.89 -2.23 7.16
C GLY A 569 -2.47 -2.20 8.57
N GLU A 570 -3.58 -2.88 8.79
CA GLU A 570 -4.18 -3.07 10.10
C GLU A 570 -3.79 -4.43 10.67
N SER A 571 -3.62 -4.49 11.99
CA SER A 571 -3.37 -5.72 12.71
C SER A 571 -4.67 -6.32 13.24
N PHE A 572 -4.86 -7.63 13.10
CA PHE A 572 -6.15 -8.30 13.37
C PHE A 572 -7.33 -7.63 12.63
N PRO A 573 -7.24 -7.46 11.30
CA PRO A 573 -8.21 -6.70 10.50
C PRO A 573 -9.65 -7.19 10.64
N GLY A 574 -9.87 -8.50 10.82
CA GLY A 574 -11.20 -9.05 11.07
C GLY A 574 -11.86 -8.49 12.33
N ILE A 575 -11.10 -8.40 13.43
CA ILE A 575 -11.60 -7.83 14.70
C ILE A 575 -11.74 -6.32 14.56
N TYR A 576 -10.76 -5.65 13.92
CA TYR A 576 -10.78 -4.21 13.71
C TYR A 576 -12.02 -3.76 12.92
N ASP A 577 -12.28 -4.39 11.78
CA ASP A 577 -13.42 -4.05 10.92
C ASP A 577 -14.75 -4.39 11.62
N ALA A 578 -14.82 -5.47 12.41
CA ALA A 578 -16.02 -5.80 13.20
C ALA A 578 -16.32 -4.79 14.32
N LEU A 579 -15.30 -4.12 14.87
CA LEU A 579 -15.46 -3.07 15.88
C LEU A 579 -15.70 -1.68 15.28
N PHE A 580 -15.49 -1.47 13.98
CA PHE A 580 -15.60 -0.16 13.36
C PHE A 580 -17.06 0.32 13.30
N ASP A 581 -17.32 1.53 13.82
CA ASP A 581 -18.67 2.15 13.87
C ASP A 581 -19.72 1.26 14.54
N ILE A 582 -19.30 0.36 15.44
CA ILE A 582 -20.15 -0.70 16.00
C ILE A 582 -21.34 -0.15 16.78
N GLU A 583 -21.23 1.02 17.40
CA GLU A 583 -22.31 1.69 18.11
C GLU A 583 -23.49 2.08 17.20
N ASN A 584 -23.25 2.22 15.90
CA ASN A 584 -24.26 2.56 14.89
C ASN A 584 -24.76 1.34 14.10
N ALA A 585 -24.34 0.12 14.48
CA ALA A 585 -24.82 -1.10 13.84
C ALA A 585 -26.33 -1.30 14.06
N VAL A 586 -27.05 -1.65 12.98
CA VAL A 586 -28.51 -1.88 12.97
C VAL A 586 -28.92 -3.00 13.92
N ASP A 587 -28.16 -4.10 13.92
CA ASP A 587 -28.34 -5.23 14.83
C ASP A 587 -27.09 -5.37 15.72
N GLN A 588 -27.21 -4.84 16.94
CA GLN A 588 -26.12 -4.87 17.91
C GLN A 588 -25.72 -6.29 18.30
N GLN A 589 -26.68 -7.22 18.44
CA GLN A 589 -26.37 -8.59 18.84
C GLN A 589 -25.51 -9.27 17.77
N LYS A 590 -25.95 -9.18 16.50
CA LYS A 590 -25.21 -9.74 15.38
C LYS A 590 -23.82 -9.10 15.20
N ALA A 591 -23.70 -7.80 15.40
CA ALA A 591 -22.41 -7.09 15.29
C ALA A 591 -21.40 -7.60 16.35
N TRP A 592 -21.83 -7.72 17.61
CA TRP A 592 -20.97 -8.24 18.67
C TRP A 592 -20.71 -9.75 18.56
N ASP A 593 -21.61 -10.52 17.94
CA ASP A 593 -21.37 -11.92 17.58
C ASP A 593 -20.28 -12.05 16.52
N GLU A 594 -20.21 -11.13 15.54
CA GLU A 594 -19.11 -11.07 14.57
C GLU A 594 -17.77 -10.74 15.25
N VAL A 595 -17.74 -9.82 16.20
CA VAL A 595 -16.53 -9.53 17.00
C VAL A 595 -16.03 -10.81 17.70
N LYS A 596 -16.92 -11.55 18.38
CA LYS A 596 -16.57 -12.82 19.04
C LYS A 596 -16.04 -13.86 18.05
N ARG A 597 -16.67 -13.97 16.87
CA ARG A 597 -16.22 -14.87 15.80
C ARG A 597 -14.81 -14.54 15.34
N GLN A 598 -14.52 -13.27 15.09
CA GLN A 598 -13.21 -12.81 14.63
C GLN A 598 -12.12 -12.98 15.69
N ILE A 599 -12.43 -12.76 16.97
CA ILE A 599 -11.52 -13.07 18.08
C ILE A 599 -11.19 -14.58 18.08
N SER A 600 -12.20 -15.44 17.91
CA SER A 600 -11.99 -16.89 17.86
C SER A 600 -11.13 -17.32 16.68
N ILE A 601 -11.32 -16.75 15.50
CA ILE A 601 -10.51 -17.04 14.31
C ILE A 601 -9.06 -16.60 14.53
N ALA A 602 -8.85 -15.40 15.08
CA ALA A 602 -7.53 -14.89 15.40
C ALA A 602 -6.80 -15.77 16.44
N ALA A 603 -7.49 -16.14 17.52
CA ALA A 603 -6.95 -17.03 18.55
C ALA A 603 -6.58 -18.41 17.99
N PHE A 604 -7.48 -19.03 17.22
CA PHE A 604 -7.23 -20.29 16.55
C PHE A 604 -5.99 -20.22 15.66
N THR A 605 -5.93 -19.21 14.79
CA THR A 605 -4.85 -19.04 13.81
C THR A 605 -3.48 -18.82 14.47
N VAL A 606 -3.42 -17.98 15.52
CA VAL A 606 -2.19 -17.78 16.29
C VAL A 606 -1.75 -19.06 16.98
N ASN A 607 -2.69 -19.80 17.57
CA ASN A 607 -2.37 -21.06 18.24
C ASN A 607 -1.89 -22.13 17.25
N THR A 608 -2.52 -22.26 16.08
CA THR A 608 -2.05 -23.20 15.04
C THR A 608 -0.69 -22.81 14.49
N ALA A 609 -0.40 -21.51 14.36
CA ALA A 609 0.92 -21.04 13.99
C ALA A 609 1.98 -21.43 15.04
N ALA A 610 1.64 -21.39 16.33
CA ALA A 610 2.52 -21.86 17.40
C ALA A 610 2.85 -23.37 17.27
N GLU A 611 1.87 -24.21 16.90
CA GLU A 611 2.09 -25.64 16.69
C GLU A 611 3.10 -25.92 15.56
N THR A 612 3.16 -25.07 14.52
CA THR A 612 4.14 -25.24 13.42
C THR A 612 5.59 -25.08 13.86
N LEU A 613 5.83 -24.41 15.01
CA LEU A 613 7.14 -24.21 15.59
C LEU A 613 7.53 -25.30 16.58
N LYS A 614 6.65 -26.26 16.90
CA LYS A 614 6.99 -27.38 17.80
C LYS A 614 7.79 -28.47 17.06
N PRO A 615 8.51 -29.36 17.77
CA PRO A 615 9.16 -30.50 17.16
C PRO A 615 8.16 -31.38 16.39
N ALA A 616 8.56 -31.88 15.22
CA ALA A 616 7.76 -32.82 14.45
C ALA A 616 7.76 -34.20 15.11
N GLY A 617 6.62 -34.60 15.69
CA GLY A 617 6.42 -35.93 16.29
C GLY A 617 6.56 -35.94 17.81
N ASN A 618 5.42 -35.75 18.49
CA ASN A 618 5.02 -36.51 19.68
C ASN A 618 3.57 -36.95 19.47
#